data_AF-A0A2V9QLR9-F1
#
_entry.id   AF-A0A2V9QLR9-F1
#
_cell.length_a   1.000
_cell.length_b   1.000
_cell.length_c   1.000
_cell.angle_alpha   90.00
_cell.angle_beta   90.00
_cell.angle_gamma   90.00
#
_symmetry.space_group_name_H-M   'P 1'
#
loop_
_entity.id
_entity.type
_entity.pdbx_description
1 polymer ?
#
loop_
_entity_poly.entity_id
_entity_poly.type
_entity_poly.pdbx_seq_one_letter_code
_entity_poly.pdbx_strand_id
1 'polypeptide(L)'
;MKVYPIQTFSALLFALASLCPAQADPSPKNALEVVLQAFETHDVVIFGEIHWNKQEYEWLQSLVANPEFADRVDDVVMEFGNSLYQKSVDRYIAGEAVPIEDVQRAEASDASSLRRPLH
;
A
#
# COMPACT_ATOMS: atom_id res chain seq x y z
N MET A 1 16.85 57.50 37.76
CA MET A 1 16.19 56.46 36.93
C MET A 1 17.28 55.63 36.27
N LYS A 2 17.44 54.37 36.67
CA LYS A 2 18.50 53.49 36.12
C LYS A 2 17.96 52.78 34.87
N VAL A 3 18.65 52.96 33.75
CA VAL A 3 18.34 52.32 32.47
C VAL A 3 19.19 51.05 32.39
N TYR A 4 18.56 49.90 32.19
CA TYR A 4 19.24 48.61 32.00
C TYR A 4 19.23 48.24 30.51
N PRO A 5 20.36 47.78 29.93
CA PRO A 5 20.45 47.50 28.49
C PRO A 5 19.78 46.18 28.12
N ILE A 6 18.97 46.24 27.06
CA ILE A 6 18.26 45.13 26.41
C ILE A 6 19.28 44.32 25.60
N GLN A 7 20.10 43.48 26.23
CA GLN A 7 21.01 42.59 25.47
C GLN A 7 21.18 41.18 26.03
N THR A 8 20.45 40.76 27.07
CA THR A 8 20.71 39.45 27.72
C THR A 8 19.61 38.41 27.57
N PHE A 9 18.74 38.50 26.55
CA PHE A 9 17.68 37.48 26.34
C PHE A 9 17.80 36.62 25.06
N SER A 10 18.81 36.83 24.21
CA SER A 10 18.88 36.10 22.93
C SER A 10 19.75 34.85 22.90
N ALA A 11 20.42 34.46 23.99
CA ALA A 11 21.32 33.31 23.98
C ALA A 11 20.66 31.96 24.33
N LEU A 12 19.44 31.96 24.90
CA LEU A 12 18.81 30.70 25.37
C LEU A 12 17.90 30.03 24.31
N LEU A 13 17.50 30.74 23.25
CA LEU A 13 16.58 30.20 22.25
C LEU A 13 17.27 29.41 21.11
N PHE A 14 18.59 29.50 20.95
CA PHE A 14 19.31 28.79 19.88
C PHE A 14 19.82 27.40 20.27
N ALA A 15 19.79 27.03 21.55
CA ALA A 15 20.32 25.74 22.02
C ALA A 15 19.32 24.56 21.89
N LEU A 16 18.04 24.82 21.58
CA LEU A 16 17.02 23.76 21.44
C LEU A 16 16.87 23.25 20.00
N ALA A 17 17.42 23.94 18.99
CA ALA A 17 17.32 23.51 17.58
C ALA A 17 18.17 22.27 17.26
N SER A 18 19.08 21.87 18.16
CA SER A 18 19.98 20.72 17.95
C SER A 18 19.42 19.39 18.49
N LEU A 19 18.18 19.36 18.99
CA LEU A 19 17.46 18.15 19.37
C LEU A 19 16.55 17.66 18.24
N CYS A 20 16.89 17.95 16.97
CA CYS A 20 16.38 17.10 15.89
C CYS A 20 16.97 15.71 16.16
N PRO A 21 16.18 14.68 16.53
CA PRO A 21 16.72 13.34 16.53
C PRO A 21 17.33 13.11 15.15
N ALA A 22 18.62 12.75 15.11
CA ALA A 22 19.20 12.19 13.90
C ALA A 22 18.19 11.15 13.41
N GLN A 23 17.71 11.33 12.17
CA GLN A 23 16.74 10.45 11.56
C GLN A 23 17.31 9.04 11.69
N ALA A 24 16.77 8.25 12.64
CA ALA A 24 17.34 6.96 12.97
C ALA A 24 17.40 6.15 11.69
N ASP A 25 18.51 5.44 11.46
CA ASP A 25 18.62 4.58 10.30
C ASP A 25 17.40 3.65 10.27
N PRO A 26 16.66 3.58 9.15
CA PRO A 26 15.48 2.75 9.08
C PRO A 26 15.91 1.30 9.31
N SER A 27 15.45 0.72 10.42
CA SER A 27 15.62 -0.70 10.71
C SER A 27 14.55 -1.46 9.94
N PRO A 28 14.92 -2.30 8.95
CA PRO A 28 13.94 -3.09 8.22
C PRO A 28 13.19 -4.02 9.16
N LYS A 29 11.86 -3.99 9.10
CA LYS A 29 10.99 -4.94 9.80
C LYS A 29 10.57 -6.05 8.85
N ASN A 30 10.10 -7.16 9.42
CA ASN A 30 9.44 -8.19 8.62
C ASN A 30 8.15 -7.60 8.01
N ALA A 31 8.06 -7.62 6.68
CA ALA A 31 6.96 -6.98 5.98
C ALA A 31 5.61 -7.69 6.23
N LEU A 32 5.60 -9.01 6.39
CA LEU A 32 4.38 -9.77 6.72
C LEU A 32 3.83 -9.33 8.08
N GLU A 33 4.69 -9.26 9.10
CA GLU A 33 4.29 -8.84 10.45
C GLU A 33 3.71 -7.42 10.45
N VAL A 34 4.32 -6.50 9.69
CA VAL A 34 3.84 -5.12 9.57
C VAL A 34 2.46 -5.06 8.89
N VAL A 35 2.23 -5.87 7.85
CA VAL A 35 0.93 -5.93 7.16
C VAL A 35 -0.15 -6.49 8.09
N LEU A 36 0.12 -7.62 8.76
CA LEU A 36 -0.83 -8.23 9.70
C LEU A 36 -1.17 -7.30 10.86
N GLN A 37 -0.15 -6.59 11.39
CA GLN A 37 -0.34 -5.60 12.43
C GLN A 37 -1.18 -4.40 11.95
N ALA A 38 -1.03 -3.97 10.70
CA ALA A 38 -1.85 -2.89 10.16
C ALA A 38 -3.35 -3.23 10.20
N PHE A 39 -3.71 -4.49 9.90
CA PHE A 39 -5.08 -5.00 9.99
C PHE A 39 -5.63 -5.12 11.43
N GLU A 40 -4.83 -4.91 12.48
CA GLU A 40 -5.34 -4.78 13.85
C GLU A 40 -6.09 -3.47 14.08
N THR A 41 -5.82 -2.47 13.25
CA THR A 41 -6.33 -1.09 13.44
C THR A 41 -6.94 -0.48 12.18
N HIS A 42 -6.77 -1.13 11.02
CA HIS A 42 -7.27 -0.67 9.74
C HIS A 42 -8.02 -1.79 9.03
N ASP A 43 -9.18 -1.47 8.47
CA ASP A 43 -9.94 -2.43 7.66
C ASP A 43 -9.36 -2.59 6.24
N VAL A 44 -8.59 -1.60 5.77
CA VAL A 44 -8.01 -1.54 4.43
C VAL A 44 -6.53 -1.17 4.53
N VAL A 45 -5.68 -1.97 3.90
CA VAL A 45 -4.24 -1.72 3.74
C VAL A 45 -3.93 -1.62 2.25
N ILE A 46 -3.30 -0.52 1.84
CA ILE A 46 -2.98 -0.23 0.43
C ILE A 46 -1.47 -0.35 0.24
N PHE A 47 -1.06 -1.11 -0.77
CA PHE A 47 0.31 -1.17 -1.25
C PHE A 47 0.47 -0.20 -2.42
N GLY A 48 1.47 0.69 -2.34
CA GLY A 48 1.93 1.41 -3.53
C GLY A 48 3.01 0.57 -4.21
N GLU A 49 2.81 0.19 -5.47
CA GLU A 49 3.81 -0.60 -6.20
C GLU A 49 4.86 0.27 -6.90
N ILE A 50 6.07 -0.27 -7.02
CA ILE A 50 7.02 0.19 -8.04
C ILE A 50 6.82 -0.70 -9.25
N HIS A 51 6.23 -0.14 -10.31
CA HIS A 51 5.97 -0.87 -11.55
C HIS A 51 7.23 -1.63 -12.03
N TRP A 52 7.02 -2.89 -12.42
CA TRP A 52 8.06 -3.79 -12.94
C TRP A 52 9.13 -4.25 -11.93
N ASN A 53 8.88 -4.09 -10.62
CA ASN A 53 9.78 -4.59 -9.59
C ASN A 53 9.54 -6.09 -9.32
N LYS A 54 10.40 -6.94 -9.88
CA LYS A 54 10.33 -8.40 -9.71
C LYS A 54 10.33 -8.84 -8.24
N GLN A 55 11.18 -8.24 -7.41
CA GLN A 55 11.29 -8.62 -5.99
C GLN A 55 9.99 -8.33 -5.24
N GLU A 56 9.34 -7.21 -5.56
CA GLU A 56 8.05 -6.85 -5.00
C GLU A 56 6.94 -7.82 -5.43
N TYR A 57 6.87 -8.17 -6.73
CA TYR A 57 5.91 -9.16 -7.20
C TYR A 57 6.11 -10.55 -6.59
N GLU A 58 7.35 -11.00 -6.43
CA GLU A 58 7.65 -12.28 -5.78
C GLU A 58 7.23 -12.25 -4.31
N TRP A 59 7.44 -11.11 -3.63
CA TRP A 59 7.00 -10.94 -2.25
C TRP A 59 5.47 -10.90 -2.12
N LEU A 60 4.76 -10.15 -2.97
CA LEU A 60 3.29 -10.10 -2.98
C LEU A 60 2.67 -11.48 -3.25
N GLN A 61 3.24 -12.28 -4.16
CA GLN A 61 2.83 -13.67 -4.35
C GLN A 61 3.04 -14.51 -3.09
N SER A 62 4.17 -14.34 -2.40
CA SER A 62 4.45 -15.04 -1.15
C SER A 62 3.52 -14.62 -0.01
N LEU A 63 3.08 -13.35 -0.01
CA LEU A 63 2.15 -12.79 0.97
C LEU A 63 0.77 -13.42 0.82
N VAL A 64 0.21 -13.42 -0.40
CA VAL A 64 -1.12 -13.99 -0.66
C VAL A 64 -1.15 -15.50 -0.44
N ALA A 65 -0.03 -16.20 -0.65
CA ALA A 65 0.09 -17.62 -0.38
C ALA A 65 0.33 -17.96 1.11
N ASN A 66 0.56 -16.95 1.97
CA ASN A 66 0.83 -17.18 3.39
C ASN A 66 -0.48 -17.49 4.15
N PRO A 67 -0.56 -18.61 4.90
CA PRO A 67 -1.77 -18.97 5.64
C PRO A 67 -2.21 -17.91 6.66
N GLU A 68 -1.29 -17.26 7.38
CA GLU A 68 -1.64 -16.24 8.37
C GLU A 68 -2.26 -15.00 7.72
N PHE A 69 -1.84 -14.67 6.50
CA PHE A 69 -2.46 -13.62 5.71
C PHE A 69 -3.84 -14.03 5.20
N ALA A 70 -3.95 -15.24 4.64
CA ALA A 70 -5.21 -15.78 4.11
C ALA A 70 -6.28 -15.98 5.20
N ASP A 71 -5.87 -16.26 6.44
CA ASP A 71 -6.77 -16.37 7.60
C ASP A 71 -7.29 -14.99 8.07
N ARG A 72 -6.64 -13.89 7.67
CA ARG A 72 -6.91 -12.53 8.15
C ARG A 72 -7.55 -11.61 7.12
N VAL A 73 -7.35 -11.88 5.82
CA VAL A 73 -7.73 -11.00 4.72
C VAL A 73 -8.65 -11.75 3.77
N ASP A 74 -9.89 -11.26 3.64
CA ASP A 74 -10.91 -11.88 2.79
C ASP A 74 -10.76 -11.51 1.30
N ASP A 75 -10.38 -10.26 1.01
CA ASP A 75 -10.38 -9.70 -0.33
C ASP A 75 -9.05 -9.03 -0.70
N VAL A 76 -8.59 -9.24 -1.93
CA VAL A 76 -7.45 -8.53 -2.54
C VAL A 76 -7.94 -7.77 -3.77
N VAL A 77 -7.83 -6.45 -3.74
CA VAL A 77 -8.23 -5.57 -4.85
C VAL A 77 -7.01 -5.12 -5.63
N MET A 78 -7.04 -5.28 -6.96
CA MET A 78 -5.95 -4.90 -7.87
C MET A 78 -6.32 -3.68 -8.70
N GLU A 79 -5.36 -2.77 -8.90
CA GLU A 79 -5.56 -1.52 -9.66
C GLU A 79 -6.04 -1.75 -11.10
N PHE A 80 -5.58 -2.84 -11.73
CA PHE A 80 -5.82 -3.13 -13.13
C PHE A 80 -6.99 -4.08 -13.40
N GLY A 81 -7.81 -4.38 -12.37
CA GLY A 81 -8.95 -5.30 -12.48
C GLY A 81 -10.20 -4.69 -13.11
N ASN A 82 -10.84 -5.42 -14.02
CA ASN A 82 -12.16 -5.09 -14.57
C ASN A 82 -13.26 -5.92 -13.89
N SER A 83 -14.03 -5.25 -13.02
CA SER A 83 -15.08 -5.88 -12.22
C SER A 83 -16.23 -6.51 -13.02
N LEU A 84 -16.40 -6.15 -14.31
CA LEU A 84 -17.36 -6.82 -15.19
C LEU A 84 -17.07 -8.33 -15.33
N TYR A 85 -15.82 -8.72 -15.15
CA TYR A 85 -15.37 -10.11 -15.27
C TYR A 85 -15.11 -10.77 -13.91
N GLN A 86 -15.50 -10.14 -12.79
CA GLN A 86 -15.30 -10.69 -11.45
C GLN A 86 -15.87 -12.11 -11.31
N LYS A 87 -17.07 -12.37 -11.85
CA LYS A 87 -17.68 -13.70 -11.82
C LYS A 87 -16.83 -14.77 -12.53
N SER A 88 -16.10 -14.42 -13.58
CA SER A 88 -15.20 -15.36 -14.27
C SER A 88 -13.97 -15.65 -13.41
N VAL A 89 -13.42 -14.62 -12.75
CA VAL A 89 -12.29 -14.74 -11.81
C VAL A 89 -12.68 -15.59 -10.61
N ASP A 90 -13.83 -15.34 -9.99
CA ASP A 90 -14.30 -16.09 -8.81
C ASP A 90 -14.42 -17.59 -9.11
N ARG A 91 -15.01 -17.94 -10.26
CA ARG A 91 -15.14 -19.34 -10.72
C ARG A 91 -13.79 -19.98 -10.97
N TYR A 92 -12.86 -19.23 -11.57
CA TYR A 92 -11.50 -19.70 -11.83
C TYR A 92 -10.74 -19.99 -10.51
N ILE A 93 -10.82 -19.07 -9.53
CA ILE A 93 -10.21 -19.25 -8.20
C ILE A 93 -10.86 -20.43 -7.45
N ALA A 94 -12.17 -20.63 -7.60
CA ALA A 94 -12.88 -21.78 -7.04
C ALA A 94 -12.50 -23.13 -7.69
N GLY A 95 -11.62 -23.14 -8.70
CA GLY A 95 -11.14 -24.34 -9.38
C GLY A 95 -12.09 -24.87 -10.47
N GLU A 96 -13.07 -24.09 -10.90
CA GLU A 96 -13.92 -24.47 -12.02
C GLU A 96 -13.17 -24.43 -13.36
N ALA A 97 -13.64 -25.22 -14.32
CA ALA A 97 -13.18 -25.12 -15.70
C ALA A 97 -13.73 -23.82 -16.34
N VAL A 98 -12.90 -22.78 -16.34
CA VAL A 98 -13.16 -21.49 -17.00
C VAL A 98 -12.14 -21.32 -18.12
N PRO A 99 -12.56 -20.94 -19.35
CA PRO A 99 -11.63 -20.60 -20.41
C PRO A 99 -10.71 -19.46 -19.98
N ILE A 100 -9.40 -19.60 -20.21
CA ILE A 100 -8.40 -18.63 -19.73
C ILE A 100 -8.63 -17.24 -20.32
N GLU A 101 -9.16 -17.18 -21.54
CA GLU A 101 -9.54 -15.94 -22.22
C GLU A 101 -10.62 -15.14 -21.46
N ASP A 102 -11.52 -15.82 -20.72
CA ASP A 102 -12.55 -15.14 -19.94
C ASP A 102 -11.99 -14.55 -18.64
N VAL A 103 -10.93 -15.15 -18.10
CA VAL A 103 -10.20 -14.65 -16.92
C VAL A 103 -9.29 -13.49 -17.31
N GLN A 104 -8.56 -13.61 -18.42
CA GLN A 104 -7.66 -12.55 -18.93
C GLN A 104 -8.38 -11.24 -19.24
N ARG A 105 -9.68 -11.28 -19.54
CA ARG A 105 -10.50 -10.06 -19.70
C ARG A 105 -10.64 -9.22 -18.43
N ALA A 106 -10.42 -9.83 -17.26
CA ALA A 106 -10.36 -9.09 -16.00
C ALA A 106 -9.09 -8.24 -15.90
N GLU A 107 -7.98 -8.67 -16.48
CA GLU A 107 -6.71 -7.92 -16.50
C GLU A 107 -6.60 -6.97 -17.70
N ALA A 108 -7.36 -7.26 -18.77
CA ALA A 108 -7.47 -6.37 -19.91
C ALA A 108 -8.20 -5.10 -19.47
N SER A 109 -7.43 -4.10 -19.02
CA SER A 109 -7.92 -2.74 -18.87
C SER A 109 -8.49 -2.32 -20.22
N ASP A 110 -9.82 -2.31 -20.35
CA ASP A 110 -10.45 -1.70 -21.50
C ASP A 110 -10.31 -0.19 -21.34
N ALA A 111 -9.15 0.34 -21.73
CA ALA A 111 -8.92 1.77 -21.86
C ALA A 111 -9.90 2.43 -22.85
N SER A 112 -10.73 1.65 -23.56
CA SER A 112 -11.84 2.16 -24.37
C SER A 112 -13.14 2.39 -23.60
N SER A 113 -13.33 1.80 -22.41
CA SER A 113 -14.54 1.97 -21.59
C SER A 113 -14.68 3.35 -20.93
N LEU A 114 -13.59 4.14 -20.86
CA LEU A 114 -13.63 5.56 -20.49
C LEU A 114 -14.21 6.46 -21.60
N ARG A 115 -14.50 5.93 -22.79
CA ARG A 115 -15.31 6.60 -23.81
C ARG A 115 -16.74 6.08 -23.82
N ARG A 116 -17.51 6.46 -22.80
CA ARG A 116 -18.97 6.57 -23.02
C ARG A 116 -19.19 7.72 -24.01
N PRO A 117 -19.86 7.51 -25.16
CA PRO A 117 -20.23 8.62 -26.02
C PRO A 117 -21.20 9.50 -25.22
N LEU A 118 -20.87 10.78 -25.08
CA LEU A 118 -21.83 11.78 -24.65
C LEU A 118 -22.94 11.79 -25.70
N HIS A 119 -24.18 11.55 -25.24
CA HIS A 119 -25.38 11.73 -26.05
C HIS A 119 -25.51 13.17 -26.54
#